data_AF-A0A8S3ZYV0-F1
#
_entry.id   AF-A0A8S3ZYV0-F1
#
_cell.length_a   1.000
_cell.length_b   1.000
_cell.length_c   1.000
_cell.angle_alpha   90.00
_cell.angle_beta   90.00
_cell.angle_gamma   90.00
#
_symmetry.space_group_name_H-M   'P 1'
#
loop_
_entity.id
_entity.type
_entity.pdbx_description
1 polymer ?
#
loop_
_entity_poly.entity_id
_entity_poly.type
_entity_poly.pdbx_seq_one_letter_code
_entity_poly.pdbx_strand_id
1 'polypeptide(L)'
;MGKMKRARQKLHTAAARAKKNEQIKKSNSIEDEPVMDLSPSVPTDPAAGVPRGENLFQNVKISSSDLVKQKLPDFDARSTITSKTFKGQNLKKKDKHKIRREAWTAKIDMIQTTKKKARERKRKQQTPIVGDLTAMEDALPTLELLMKESTDDFSKRQPEEKPRSIPKEKKRKKQMLDDMALFSKVVAHPVFQGNASQAIKEHLKNMLHEVGEESMKS
;
A
#
# COMPACT_ATOMS: atom_id res chain seq x y z
N MET A 1 -3.37 31.96 0.44
CA MET A 1 -3.90 30.59 0.69
C MET A 1 -5.18 30.50 1.53
N GLY A 2 -5.59 31.55 2.27
CA GLY A 2 -6.81 31.50 3.11
C GLY A 2 -8.16 31.56 2.37
N LYS A 3 -8.18 32.02 1.10
CA LYS A 3 -9.42 32.25 0.33
C LYS A 3 -10.08 30.95 -0.17
N MET A 4 -9.30 29.93 -0.54
CA MET A 4 -9.84 28.63 -1.01
C MET A 4 -10.45 27.77 0.10
N LYS A 5 -9.95 27.87 1.34
CA LYS A 5 -10.52 27.12 2.48
C LYS A 5 -11.94 27.60 2.83
N ARG A 6 -12.19 28.91 2.73
CA ARG A 6 -13.51 29.51 3.00
C ARG A 6 -14.58 29.06 2.00
N ALA A 7 -14.20 28.93 0.72
CA ALA A 7 -15.10 28.45 -0.34
C ALA A 7 -15.50 26.97 -0.13
N ARG A 8 -14.53 26.08 0.16
CA ARG A 8 -14.83 24.67 0.44
C ARG A 8 -15.71 24.50 1.68
N GLN A 9 -15.45 25.25 2.75
CA GLN A 9 -16.27 25.19 3.96
C GLN A 9 -17.71 25.62 3.69
N LYS A 10 -17.94 26.68 2.89
CA LYS A 10 -19.29 27.15 2.53
C LYS A 10 -20.10 26.06 1.82
N LEU A 11 -19.50 25.35 0.86
CA LEU A 11 -20.16 24.28 0.11
C LEU A 11 -20.49 23.06 0.98
N HIS A 12 -19.57 22.63 1.85
CA HIS A 12 -19.82 21.49 2.75
C HIS A 12 -20.93 21.79 3.78
N THR A 13 -20.97 23.01 4.34
CA THR A 13 -22.03 23.39 5.29
C THR A 13 -23.42 23.50 4.63
N ALA A 14 -23.49 23.95 3.38
CA ALA A 14 -24.75 24.04 2.64
C ALA A 14 -25.33 22.65 2.32
N ALA A 15 -24.49 21.71 1.88
CA ALA A 15 -24.92 20.34 1.61
C ALA A 15 -25.41 19.60 2.86
N ALA A 16 -24.76 19.81 4.01
CA ALA A 16 -25.22 19.23 5.28
C ALA A 16 -26.58 19.81 5.75
N ARG A 17 -26.82 21.12 5.53
CA ARG A 17 -28.10 21.76 5.82
C ARG A 17 -29.21 21.28 4.89
N ALA A 18 -28.92 21.05 3.61
CA ALA A 18 -29.89 20.49 2.65
C ALA A 18 -30.32 19.07 3.06
N LYS A 19 -29.39 18.20 3.45
CA LYS A 19 -29.72 16.85 3.98
C LYS A 19 -30.59 16.90 5.24
N LYS A 20 -30.34 17.86 6.13
CA LYS A 20 -31.16 18.07 7.33
C LYS A 20 -32.57 18.55 6.98
N ASN A 21 -32.71 19.41 5.98
CA ASN A 21 -34.03 19.91 5.53
C ASN A 21 -34.86 18.83 4.80
N GLU A 22 -34.23 17.91 4.07
CA GLU A 22 -34.96 16.76 3.50
C GLU A 22 -35.44 15.78 4.56
N GLN A 23 -34.68 15.57 5.63
CA GLN A 23 -35.11 14.76 6.77
C GLN A 23 -36.28 15.41 7.53
N ILE A 24 -36.29 16.75 7.66
CA ILE A 24 -37.38 17.49 8.33
C ILE A 24 -38.64 17.56 7.45
N LYS A 25 -38.51 17.59 6.11
CA LYS A 25 -39.67 17.53 5.20
C LYS A 25 -40.35 16.16 5.17
N LYS A 26 -39.60 15.07 5.42
CA LYS A 26 -40.16 13.72 5.52
C LYS A 26 -40.90 13.44 6.84
N SER A 27 -40.73 14.26 7.88
CA SER A 27 -41.37 14.03 9.18
C SER A 27 -42.71 14.74 9.38
N ASN A 28 -43.15 15.58 8.43
CA ASN A 28 -44.30 16.49 8.62
C ASN A 28 -45.48 16.29 7.63
N SER A 29 -45.63 15.10 7.01
CA SER A 29 -46.77 14.80 6.14
C SER A 29 -47.43 13.45 6.45
N ILE A 30 -48.34 13.49 7.43
CA ILE A 30 -49.71 12.94 7.48
C ILE A 30 -49.95 11.41 7.46
N GLU A 31 -50.95 11.07 8.27
CA GLU A 31 -51.60 9.82 8.71
C GLU A 31 -52.19 8.90 7.60
N ASP A 32 -52.41 7.64 8.04
CA ASP A 32 -53.33 6.56 7.62
C ASP A 32 -53.13 5.74 6.31
N GLU A 33 -52.72 4.46 6.52
CA GLU A 33 -52.90 3.14 5.84
C GLU A 33 -53.43 3.03 4.37
N PRO A 34 -53.13 1.95 3.57
CA PRO A 34 -52.64 0.64 3.97
C PRO A 34 -51.32 0.17 3.30
N VAL A 35 -50.68 -0.79 3.98
CA VAL A 35 -49.54 -1.60 3.56
C VAL A 35 -49.61 -2.04 2.08
N MET A 36 -48.80 -1.41 1.22
CA MET A 36 -48.43 -1.96 -0.08
C MET A 36 -46.93 -2.27 -0.07
N ASP A 37 -46.65 -3.55 -0.16
CA ASP A 37 -45.35 -4.19 -0.16
C ASP A 37 -44.55 -3.74 -1.41
N LEU A 38 -43.69 -2.73 -1.24
CA LEU A 38 -42.76 -2.27 -2.27
C LEU A 38 -41.35 -2.66 -1.86
N SER A 39 -41.03 -3.93 -2.12
CA SER A 39 -39.64 -4.39 -2.20
C SER A 39 -38.87 -3.51 -3.20
N PRO A 40 -37.73 -2.91 -2.82
CA PRO A 40 -36.88 -2.24 -3.79
C PRO A 40 -36.16 -3.30 -4.61
N SER A 41 -36.66 -3.58 -5.82
CA SER A 41 -35.94 -4.36 -6.83
C SER A 41 -34.75 -3.52 -7.33
N VAL A 42 -33.62 -3.68 -6.65
CA VAL A 42 -32.33 -3.14 -7.10
C VAL A 42 -31.75 -4.12 -8.14
N PRO A 43 -31.20 -3.64 -9.27
CA PRO A 43 -30.77 -4.49 -10.38
C PRO A 43 -29.77 -5.57 -9.95
N THR A 44 -30.04 -6.80 -10.40
CA THR A 44 -29.15 -7.95 -10.29
C THR A 44 -27.98 -7.80 -11.26
N ASP A 45 -26.76 -7.61 -10.75
CA ASP A 45 -25.55 -7.96 -11.51
C ASP A 45 -25.41 -9.49 -11.51
N PRO A 46 -25.48 -10.19 -12.67
CA PRO A 46 -25.44 -11.65 -12.72
C PRO A 46 -24.06 -12.27 -12.39
N ALA A 47 -23.04 -11.44 -12.11
CA ALA A 47 -21.66 -11.89 -11.91
C ALA A 47 -21.27 -12.18 -10.45
N ALA A 48 -22.15 -11.95 -9.48
CA ALA A 48 -21.88 -12.20 -8.06
C ALA A 48 -22.98 -13.08 -7.47
N GLY A 49 -22.87 -14.40 -7.66
CA GLY A 49 -23.78 -15.42 -7.12
C GLY A 49 -23.71 -15.58 -5.59
N VAL A 50 -23.83 -14.48 -4.83
CA VAL A 50 -23.95 -14.50 -3.37
C VAL A 50 -25.21 -13.72 -2.99
N PRO A 51 -26.23 -14.36 -2.39
CA PRO A 51 -27.34 -13.63 -1.81
C PRO A 51 -26.79 -12.73 -0.70
N ARG A 52 -26.97 -11.41 -0.83
CA ARG A 52 -26.69 -10.45 0.25
C ARG A 52 -27.76 -10.63 1.34
N GLY A 53 -27.60 -11.66 2.18
CA GLY A 53 -28.38 -11.81 3.39
C GLY A 53 -28.06 -10.69 4.37
N GLU A 54 -29.08 -10.19 5.07
CA GLU A 54 -29.00 -9.05 6.02
C GLU A 54 -28.08 -9.31 7.23
N ASN A 55 -27.46 -10.50 7.31
CA ASN A 55 -26.75 -11.00 8.48
C ASN A 55 -25.37 -11.60 8.14
N LEU A 56 -24.56 -10.90 7.33
CA LEU A 56 -23.21 -11.34 6.94
C LEU A 56 -22.25 -11.59 8.12
N PHE A 57 -22.53 -11.01 9.30
CA PHE A 57 -21.65 -11.07 10.46
C PHE A 57 -22.26 -11.77 11.68
N GLN A 58 -23.43 -12.39 11.56
CA GLN A 58 -24.14 -13.00 12.70
C GLN A 58 -23.33 -14.10 13.40
N ASN A 59 -22.39 -14.72 12.69
CA ASN A 59 -21.53 -15.77 13.23
C ASN A 59 -20.15 -15.27 13.71
N VAL A 60 -19.89 -13.96 13.65
CA VAL A 60 -18.60 -13.40 14.06
C VAL A 60 -18.67 -12.94 15.52
N LYS A 61 -18.15 -13.77 16.43
CA LYS A 61 -18.04 -13.45 17.86
C LYS A 61 -16.82 -12.57 18.11
N ILE A 62 -16.98 -11.24 18.01
CA ILE A 62 -15.91 -10.28 18.31
C ILE A 62 -15.92 -9.98 19.81
N SER A 63 -14.92 -10.45 20.55
CA SER A 63 -14.76 -10.12 21.97
C SER A 63 -14.07 -8.76 22.14
N SER A 64 -14.50 -7.95 23.13
CA SER A 64 -13.89 -6.63 23.40
C SER A 64 -12.39 -6.72 23.74
N SER A 65 -11.95 -7.84 24.30
CA SER A 65 -10.54 -8.10 24.61
C SER A 65 -9.67 -8.31 23.37
N ASP A 66 -10.23 -8.80 22.26
CA ASP A 66 -9.45 -9.04 21.03
C ASP A 66 -9.19 -7.74 20.25
N LEU A 67 -10.05 -6.74 20.41
CA LEU A 67 -9.87 -5.40 19.83
C LEU A 67 -8.71 -4.64 20.49
N VAL A 68 -8.45 -4.85 21.79
CA VAL A 68 -7.39 -4.16 22.53
C VAL A 68 -6.00 -4.71 22.18
N LYS A 69 -5.91 -5.99 21.81
CA LYS A 69 -4.65 -6.64 21.38
C LYS A 69 -4.19 -6.15 20.01
N GLN A 70 -5.13 -5.70 19.17
CA GLN A 70 -4.84 -5.06 17.90
C GLN A 70 -4.40 -3.59 18.11
N LYS A 71 -3.27 -3.39 18.80
CA LYS A 71 -2.59 -2.08 18.74
C LYS A 71 -2.09 -1.90 17.31
N LEU A 72 -2.84 -1.13 16.51
CA LEU A 72 -2.35 -0.67 15.22
C LEU A 72 -1.00 0.02 15.46
N PRO A 73 -0.02 -0.16 14.56
CA PRO A 73 1.20 0.63 14.60
C PRO A 73 0.80 2.10 14.66
N ASP A 74 1.38 2.85 15.59
CA ASP A 74 1.09 4.28 15.68
C ASP A 74 1.49 4.92 14.36
N PHE A 75 0.50 5.23 13.51
CA PHE A 75 0.73 5.80 12.19
C PHE A 75 1.42 7.18 12.29
N ASP A 76 1.46 7.76 13.49
CA ASP A 76 2.21 8.97 13.79
C ASP A 76 3.74 8.76 13.87
N ALA A 77 4.21 7.51 13.99
CA ALA A 77 5.63 7.18 13.96
C ALA A 77 6.28 7.40 12.57
N ARG A 78 5.48 7.64 11.52
CA ARG A 78 5.97 7.82 10.15
C ARG A 78 5.87 9.24 9.61
N SER A 79 6.17 10.25 10.45
CA SER A 79 6.87 11.49 10.03
C SER A 79 6.14 12.84 10.06
N THR A 80 5.29 13.12 11.04
CA THR A 80 4.94 14.51 11.39
C THR A 80 4.69 14.66 12.88
N ILE A 81 5.26 15.68 13.52
CA ILE A 81 4.86 16.07 14.88
C ILE A 81 3.42 16.59 14.81
N THR A 82 2.43 15.76 15.16
CA THR A 82 1.02 16.13 15.18
C THR A 82 0.64 16.73 16.53
N SER A 83 -0.62 17.14 16.67
CA SER A 83 -1.18 17.53 17.97
C SER A 83 -1.12 16.41 19.01
N LYS A 84 -0.99 15.14 18.59
CA LYS A 84 -0.87 13.98 19.48
C LYS A 84 0.54 13.81 20.03
N THR A 85 1.58 14.24 19.31
CA THR A 85 2.99 14.09 19.74
C THR A 85 3.30 14.80 21.06
N PHE A 86 2.59 15.90 21.37
CA PHE A 86 2.73 16.62 22.65
C PHE A 86 1.60 16.33 23.64
N LYS A 87 0.75 15.33 23.37
CA LYS A 87 -0.36 14.98 24.27
C LYS A 87 0.23 14.37 25.55
N GLY A 88 -0.09 14.95 26.70
CA GLY A 88 0.46 14.54 28.00
C GLY A 88 1.72 15.31 28.43
N GLN A 89 2.35 16.08 27.52
CA GLN A 89 3.46 16.98 27.88
C GLN A 89 2.96 18.40 28.13
N ASN A 90 3.18 18.92 29.34
CA ASN A 90 2.80 20.28 29.74
C ASN A 90 3.81 21.33 29.24
N LEU A 91 3.99 21.41 27.92
CA LEU A 91 4.89 22.37 27.26
C LEU A 91 4.15 23.67 26.91
N LYS A 92 4.84 24.81 27.01
CA LYS A 92 4.28 26.10 26.59
C LYS A 92 4.08 26.10 25.07
N LYS A 93 3.14 26.92 24.59
CA LYS A 93 2.85 27.06 23.16
C LYS A 93 4.10 27.43 22.34
N LYS A 94 4.96 28.29 22.90
CA LYS A 94 6.24 28.70 22.27
C LYS A 94 7.15 27.50 22.05
N ASP A 95 7.32 26.64 23.06
CA ASP A 95 8.18 25.46 22.99
C ASP A 95 7.64 24.44 21.97
N LYS A 96 6.32 24.20 21.96
CA LYS A 96 5.67 23.35 20.95
C LYS A 96 5.87 23.87 19.52
N HIS A 97 5.92 25.19 19.32
CA HIS A 97 6.24 25.77 18.01
C HIS A 97 7.72 25.62 17.66
N LYS A 98 8.62 25.81 18.62
CA LYS A 98 10.07 25.63 18.45
C LYS A 98 10.39 24.20 18.03
N ILE A 99 9.91 23.20 18.77
CA ILE A 99 10.14 21.78 18.48
C ILE A 99 9.59 21.41 17.09
N ARG A 100 8.39 21.89 16.73
CA ARG A 100 7.84 21.65 15.38
C ARG A 100 8.71 22.24 14.29
N ARG A 101 9.23 23.44 14.50
CA ARG A 101 10.14 24.10 13.54
C ARG A 101 11.44 23.32 13.42
N GLU A 102 12.06 22.94 14.53
CA GLU A 102 13.32 22.21 14.57
C GLU A 102 13.21 20.83 13.92
N ALA A 103 12.14 20.09 14.23
CA ALA A 103 11.89 18.80 13.59
C ALA A 103 11.63 18.95 12.08
N TRP A 104 10.97 20.02 11.67
CA TRP A 104 10.75 20.32 10.25
C TRP A 104 12.06 20.68 9.54
N THR A 105 12.90 21.52 10.13
CA THR A 105 14.22 21.87 9.57
C THR A 105 15.12 20.66 9.50
N ALA A 106 15.21 19.86 10.56
CA ALA A 106 15.98 18.61 10.58
C ALA A 106 15.53 17.63 9.48
N LYS A 107 14.21 17.53 9.22
CA LYS A 107 13.67 16.70 8.13
C LYS A 107 14.11 17.23 6.76
N ILE A 108 14.07 18.54 6.55
CA ILE A 108 14.54 19.15 5.29
C ILE A 108 16.04 18.88 5.12
N ASP A 109 16.84 19.11 6.16
CA ASP A 109 18.28 18.92 6.12
C ASP A 109 18.63 17.47 5.80
N MET A 110 17.97 16.50 6.43
CA MET A 110 18.12 15.09 6.12
C MET A 110 17.80 14.76 4.65
N ILE A 111 16.75 15.36 4.07
CA ILE A 111 16.42 15.18 2.65
C ILE A 111 17.50 15.81 1.75
N GLN A 112 18.04 16.97 2.13
CA GLN A 112 19.09 17.63 1.36
C GLN A 112 20.41 16.86 1.41
N THR A 113 20.82 16.41 2.60
CA THR A 113 22.05 15.63 2.80
C THR A 113 21.99 14.30 2.07
N THR A 114 20.87 13.58 2.14
CA THR A 114 20.66 12.32 1.40
C THR A 114 20.73 12.53 -0.12
N LYS A 115 20.11 13.59 -0.64
CA LYS A 115 20.21 13.96 -2.06
C LYS A 115 21.64 14.32 -2.48
N LYS A 116 22.35 15.11 -1.65
CA LYS A 116 23.74 15.50 -1.90
C LYS A 116 24.64 14.26 -1.93
N LYS A 117 24.52 13.36 -0.94
CA LYS A 117 25.27 12.10 -0.86
C LYS A 117 24.99 11.20 -2.06
N ALA A 118 23.74 11.09 -2.50
CA ALA A 118 23.39 10.32 -3.70
C ALA A 118 24.02 10.90 -4.99
N ARG A 119 24.03 12.23 -5.14
CA ARG A 119 24.69 12.90 -6.28
C ARG A 119 26.19 12.68 -6.27
N GLU A 120 26.81 12.78 -5.09
CA GLU A 120 28.25 12.57 -4.92
C GLU A 120 28.64 11.12 -5.22
N ARG A 121 27.89 10.14 -4.71
CA ARG A 121 28.08 8.72 -5.05
C ARG A 121 28.02 8.48 -6.56
N LYS A 122 27.05 9.08 -7.26
CA LYS A 122 26.98 8.99 -8.72
C LYS A 122 28.20 9.60 -9.41
N ARG A 123 28.70 10.75 -8.95
CA ARG A 123 29.91 11.38 -9.50
C ARG A 123 31.13 10.47 -9.32
N LYS A 124 31.34 9.94 -8.11
CA LYS A 124 32.41 9.01 -7.79
C LYS A 124 32.35 7.71 -8.61
N GLN A 125 31.14 7.19 -8.85
CA GLN A 125 30.95 6.02 -9.72
C GLN A 125 31.34 6.29 -11.18
N GLN A 126 31.17 7.52 -11.67
CA GLN A 126 31.53 7.87 -13.05
C GLN A 126 33.03 8.16 -13.20
N THR A 127 33.67 8.72 -12.17
CA THR A 127 35.11 8.99 -12.16
C THR A 127 35.77 8.22 -11.01
N PRO A 128 36.23 6.98 -11.24
CA PRO A 128 36.90 6.21 -10.21
C PRO A 128 38.25 6.85 -9.88
N ILE A 129 38.36 7.39 -8.67
CA ILE A 129 39.61 7.95 -8.15
C ILE A 129 40.39 6.81 -7.50
N VAL A 130 41.63 6.59 -7.95
CA VAL A 130 42.52 5.58 -7.36
C VAL A 130 42.79 5.93 -5.90
N GLY A 131 42.55 4.99 -4.98
CA GLY A 131 42.77 5.18 -3.54
C GLY A 131 41.62 5.84 -2.77
N ASP A 132 40.44 6.01 -3.37
CA ASP A 132 39.25 6.49 -2.65
C ASP A 132 38.74 5.42 -1.65
N LEU A 133 38.96 5.67 -0.35
CA LEU A 133 38.52 4.80 0.74
C LEU A 133 37.05 4.96 1.11
N THR A 134 36.32 5.90 0.50
CA THR A 134 34.94 6.20 0.90
C THR A 134 33.98 5.04 0.66
N ALA A 135 34.29 4.13 -0.26
CA ALA A 135 33.52 2.91 -0.45
C ALA A 135 33.63 1.97 0.77
N MET A 136 34.81 1.89 1.40
CA MET A 136 35.02 1.12 2.62
C MET A 136 34.30 1.79 3.79
N GLU A 137 34.45 3.12 3.95
CA GLU A 137 33.77 3.87 5.01
C GLU A 137 32.24 3.77 4.92
N ASP A 138 31.65 3.87 3.71
CA ASP A 138 30.21 3.75 3.50
C ASP A 138 29.67 2.33 3.73
N ALA A 139 30.52 1.31 3.63
CA ALA A 139 30.16 -0.08 3.87
C ALA A 139 30.21 -0.47 5.36
N LEU A 140 30.86 0.34 6.19
CA LEU A 140 30.96 0.07 7.63
C LEU A 140 29.68 0.50 8.37
N PRO A 141 29.24 -0.26 9.39
CA PRO A 141 28.15 0.15 10.26
C PRO A 141 28.57 1.38 11.08
N THR A 142 27.63 2.31 11.31
CA THR A 142 27.86 3.41 12.25
C THR A 142 27.91 2.90 13.69
N LEU A 143 28.67 3.58 14.56
CA LEU A 143 28.78 3.21 15.97
C LEU A 143 27.41 3.09 16.65
N GLU A 144 26.47 3.98 16.34
CA GLU A 144 25.09 3.93 16.83
C GLU A 144 24.35 2.64 16.42
N LEU A 145 24.63 2.13 15.21
CA LEU A 145 24.05 0.88 14.71
C LEU A 145 24.64 -0.30 15.50
N LEU A 146 25.96 -0.30 15.70
CA LEU A 146 26.66 -1.36 16.43
C LEU A 146 26.23 -1.43 17.90
N MET A 147 26.07 -0.27 18.55
CA MET A 147 25.56 -0.17 19.93
C MET A 147 24.09 -0.59 20.06
N LYS A 148 23.33 -0.54 18.97
CA LYS A 148 21.92 -0.93 18.95
C LYS A 148 21.73 -2.41 18.60
N GLU A 149 22.62 -2.97 17.78
CA GLU A 149 22.64 -4.40 17.44
C GLU A 149 23.04 -5.28 18.63
N SER A 150 23.83 -4.77 19.60
CA SER A 150 24.12 -5.52 20.83
C SER A 150 22.90 -5.72 21.75
N THR A 151 21.77 -5.09 21.47
CA THR A 151 20.55 -5.16 22.30
C THR A 151 19.38 -5.90 21.66
N ASP A 152 19.44 -6.24 20.38
CA ASP A 152 18.37 -6.96 19.68
C ASP A 152 18.94 -7.75 18.49
N ASP A 153 18.68 -9.05 18.46
CA ASP A 153 18.97 -9.99 17.36
C ASP A 153 18.21 -9.60 16.07
N PHE A 154 18.69 -8.59 15.35
CA PHE A 154 18.11 -8.17 14.07
C PHE A 154 18.73 -8.94 12.90
N SER A 155 18.38 -10.23 12.81
CA SER A 155 18.27 -10.85 11.48
C SER A 155 17.25 -10.02 10.70
N LYS A 156 17.74 -9.19 9.77
CA LYS A 156 16.95 -8.35 8.88
C LYS A 156 16.25 -9.25 7.86
N ARG A 157 15.31 -10.06 8.32
CA ARG A 157 14.36 -10.79 7.48
C ARG A 157 13.59 -9.71 6.74
N GLN A 158 13.86 -9.59 5.45
CA GLN A 158 12.98 -8.84 4.56
C GLN A 158 11.56 -9.33 4.86
N PRO A 159 10.57 -8.45 5.06
CA PRO A 159 9.22 -8.89 5.32
C PRO A 159 8.78 -9.71 4.11
N GLU A 160 8.77 -11.04 4.28
CA GLU A 160 8.23 -11.94 3.27
C GLU A 160 6.80 -11.46 3.03
N GLU A 161 6.53 -10.97 1.81
CA GLU A 161 5.21 -10.50 1.46
C GLU A 161 4.29 -11.71 1.53
N LYS A 162 3.41 -11.75 2.54
CA LYS A 162 2.40 -12.82 2.69
C LYS A 162 1.76 -13.10 1.34
N PRO A 163 1.64 -14.38 0.93
CA PRO A 163 1.06 -14.72 -0.37
C PRO A 163 -0.34 -14.12 -0.45
N ARG A 164 -0.55 -13.25 -1.44
CA ARG A 164 -1.86 -12.66 -1.72
C ARG A 164 -2.55 -13.53 -2.75
N SER A 165 -3.86 -13.73 -2.60
CA SER A 165 -4.68 -14.41 -3.61
C SER A 165 -4.58 -13.74 -4.98
N ILE A 166 -4.47 -12.40 -5.00
CA ILE A 166 -4.32 -11.61 -6.21
C ILE A 166 -3.03 -10.77 -6.12
N PRO A 167 -2.10 -10.89 -7.10
CA PRO A 167 -0.91 -10.06 -7.15
C PRO A 167 -1.24 -8.56 -7.32
N LYS A 168 -0.35 -7.68 -6.84
CA LYS A 168 -0.49 -6.23 -7.02
C LYS A 168 -0.63 -5.88 -8.50
N GLU A 169 -1.43 -4.85 -8.81
CA GLU A 169 -1.70 -4.39 -10.18
C GLU A 169 -0.43 -4.18 -11.01
N LYS A 170 0.62 -3.58 -10.42
CA LYS A 170 1.89 -3.36 -11.10
C LYS A 170 2.58 -4.66 -11.52
N LYS A 171 2.52 -5.69 -10.67
CA LYS A 171 3.06 -7.03 -10.98
C LYS A 171 2.23 -7.71 -12.07
N ARG A 172 0.90 -7.61 -11.99
CA ARG A 172 -0.02 -8.13 -13.03
C ARG A 172 0.23 -7.47 -14.39
N LYS A 173 0.35 -6.14 -14.42
CA LYS A 173 0.63 -5.41 -15.67
C LYS A 173 1.97 -5.80 -16.26
N LYS A 174 3.00 -5.98 -15.42
CA LYS A 174 4.30 -6.46 -15.89
C LYS A 174 4.18 -7.86 -16.48
N GLN A 175 3.57 -8.80 -15.76
CA GLN A 175 3.34 -10.16 -16.23
C GLN A 175 2.59 -10.18 -17.56
N MET A 176 1.53 -9.38 -17.70
CA MET A 176 0.78 -9.26 -18.95
C MET A 176 1.65 -8.80 -20.13
N LEU A 177 2.56 -7.84 -19.93
CA LEU A 177 3.48 -7.39 -20.98
C LEU A 177 4.51 -8.47 -21.34
N ASP A 178 5.01 -9.17 -20.32
CA ASP A 178 5.95 -10.28 -20.50
C ASP A 178 5.27 -11.42 -21.30
N ASP A 179 4.01 -11.74 -20.97
CA ASP A 179 3.18 -12.72 -21.67
C ASP A 179 2.94 -12.30 -23.13
N MET A 180 2.57 -11.04 -23.38
CA MET A 180 2.39 -10.52 -24.75
C MET A 180 3.68 -10.64 -25.58
N ALA A 181 4.82 -10.30 -24.98
CA ALA A 181 6.12 -10.43 -25.65
C ALA A 181 6.45 -11.90 -25.93
N LEU A 182 6.16 -12.82 -25.00
CA LEU A 182 6.34 -14.25 -25.22
C LEU A 182 5.45 -14.76 -26.37
N PHE A 183 4.17 -14.40 -26.38
CA PHE A 183 3.24 -14.80 -27.44
C PHE A 183 3.69 -14.30 -28.82
N SER A 184 4.16 -13.05 -28.91
CA SER A 184 4.67 -12.52 -30.18
C SER A 184 5.85 -13.36 -30.73
N LYS A 185 6.71 -13.87 -29.85
CA LYS A 185 7.83 -14.74 -30.23
C LYS A 185 7.36 -16.11 -30.69
N VAL A 186 6.40 -16.70 -29.97
CA VAL A 186 5.83 -18.01 -30.32
C VAL A 186 5.16 -17.95 -31.69
N VAL A 187 4.36 -16.92 -31.93
CA VAL A 187 3.67 -16.71 -33.22
C VAL A 187 4.64 -16.46 -34.37
N ALA A 188 5.79 -15.84 -34.11
CA ALA A 188 6.83 -15.62 -35.10
C ALA A 188 7.63 -16.90 -35.45
N HIS A 189 7.55 -17.96 -34.64
CA HIS A 189 8.37 -19.15 -34.84
C HIS A 189 7.85 -20.02 -36.01
N PRO A 190 8.70 -20.43 -36.97
CA PRO A 190 8.26 -21.12 -38.17
C PRO A 190 7.61 -22.48 -37.89
N VAL A 191 8.11 -23.22 -36.89
CA VAL A 191 7.53 -24.52 -36.49
C VAL A 191 6.10 -24.36 -35.93
N PHE A 192 5.84 -23.24 -35.25
CA PHE A 192 4.52 -22.94 -34.70
C PHE A 192 3.53 -22.51 -35.81
N GLN A 193 4.01 -21.77 -36.81
CA GLN A 193 3.22 -21.37 -37.98
C GLN A 193 2.84 -22.56 -38.87
N GLY A 194 3.74 -23.54 -39.01
CA GLY A 194 3.48 -24.76 -39.78
C GLY A 194 2.48 -25.69 -39.09
N ASN A 195 2.78 -26.11 -37.85
CA ASN A 195 1.96 -27.06 -37.09
C ASN A 195 1.91 -26.70 -35.60
N ALA A 196 1.09 -25.71 -35.23
CA ALA A 196 0.94 -25.24 -33.86
C ALA A 196 0.67 -26.37 -32.84
N SER A 197 -0.23 -27.31 -33.18
CA SER A 197 -0.58 -28.43 -32.30
C SER A 197 0.59 -29.38 -32.02
N GLN A 198 1.48 -29.61 -33.00
CA GLN A 198 2.65 -30.46 -32.81
C GLN A 198 3.72 -29.75 -31.98
N ALA A 199 3.98 -28.48 -32.29
CA ALA A 199 4.92 -27.64 -31.54
C ALA A 199 4.56 -27.56 -30.05
N ILE A 200 3.27 -27.39 -29.74
CA ILE A 200 2.77 -27.38 -28.36
C ILE A 200 2.99 -28.75 -27.69
N LYS A 201 2.65 -29.85 -28.38
CA LYS A 201 2.84 -31.21 -27.84
C LYS A 201 4.31 -31.52 -27.53
N GLU A 202 5.21 -31.13 -28.42
CA GLU A 202 6.65 -31.31 -28.24
C GLU A 202 7.17 -30.47 -27.07
N HIS A 203 6.76 -29.20 -26.98
CA HIS A 203 7.13 -28.34 -25.86
C HIS A 203 6.67 -28.91 -24.50
N LEU A 204 5.42 -29.40 -24.43
CA LEU A 204 4.90 -30.03 -23.21
C LEU A 204 5.66 -31.32 -22.86
N LYS A 205 6.06 -32.11 -23.87
CA LYS A 205 6.88 -33.31 -23.68
C LYS A 205 8.25 -32.96 -23.09
N ASN A 206 8.90 -31.92 -23.62
CA ASN A 206 10.21 -31.47 -23.13
C ASN A 206 10.11 -30.91 -21.71
N MET A 207 9.07 -30.12 -21.41
CA MET A 207 8.82 -29.62 -20.05
C MET A 207 8.62 -30.74 -19.03
N LEU A 208 7.87 -31.79 -19.38
CA LEU A 208 7.69 -32.94 -18.49
C LEU A 208 9.01 -33.69 -18.24
N HIS A 209 9.88 -33.75 -19.24
CA HIS A 209 11.19 -34.38 -19.11
C HIS A 209 12.13 -33.57 -18.20
N GLU A 210 12.20 -32.24 -18.40
CA GLU A 210 13.02 -31.34 -17.57
C GLU A 210 12.58 -31.32 -16.11
N VAL A 211 11.26 -31.22 -15.85
CA VAL A 211 10.71 -31.28 -14.49
C VAL A 211 11.00 -32.64 -13.83
N GLY A 212 10.97 -33.73 -14.60
CA GLY A 212 11.35 -35.06 -14.12
C GLY A 212 12.83 -35.16 -13.76
N GLU A 213 13.72 -34.59 -14.58
CA GLU A 213 15.16 -34.59 -14.34
C GLU A 213 15.60 -33.70 -13.16
N GLU A 214 14.94 -32.55 -12.95
CA GLU A 214 15.21 -31.66 -11.81
C GLU A 214 14.82 -32.31 -10.47
N SER A 215 13.79 -33.18 -10.47
CA SER A 215 13.36 -33.93 -9.29
C SER A 215 14.31 -35.07 -8.89
N MET A 216 15.15 -35.55 -9.80
CA MET A 216 16.13 -36.62 -9.54
C MET A 216 17.53 -36.09 -9.18
N LYS A 217 17.76 -34.78 -9.34
CA LYS A 217 19.02 -34.09 -9.03
C LYS A 217 18.99 -33.30 -7.71
N SER A 218 17.84 -33.27 -7.01
CA SER A 218 17.64 -32.63 -5.71
C SER A 218 17.53 -33.67 -4.60
#